data_AF-A0A9D6VUX1-F1
#
_entry.id   AF-A0A9D6VUX1-F1
#
_cell.length_a   1.000
_cell.length_b   1.000
_cell.length_c   1.000
_cell.angle_alpha   90.00
_cell.angle_beta   90.00
_cell.angle_gamma   90.00
#
_symmetry.space_group_name_H-M   'P 1'
#
loop_
_entity.id
_entity.type
_entity.pdbx_description
1 polymer ?
#
loop_
_entity_poly.entity_id
_entity_poly.type
_entity_poly.pdbx_seq_one_letter_code
_entity_poly.pdbx_strand_id
1 'polypeptide(L)'
;MIKIKKYLSAAWPSPCILCGGRGDDNLGVCAPCLTDLPWLGHTCFTCARPVLFAVARCGTCLSVPPPYFRTVALFAYQDVIARCLTLLKFHKHLVMGRVFGRVLAKVIQQQYEHDTLPQCIIPMPLHETRLKERGFNQALELALPVAKQSGIGLDKTSCRRIKQTLPQTQTTTVEERINNVKGAFEVSALGVAQVAIVDDVVTTTATVSALAQALLKSGVGRVDVWCCARTA
;
A
#
# COMPACT_ATOMS: atom_id res chain seq x y z
N MET A 1 -26.06 -27.91 10.27
CA MET A 1 -24.77 -27.41 9.72
C MET A 1 -23.82 -27.11 10.87
N ILE A 2 -22.84 -27.98 11.08
CA ILE A 2 -22.04 -28.10 12.30
C ILE A 2 -21.04 -26.92 12.41
N LYS A 3 -20.98 -26.28 13.59
CA LYS A 3 -20.06 -25.19 13.97
C LYS A 3 -18.58 -25.65 14.07
N ILE A 4 -18.04 -26.30 13.04
CA ILE A 4 -16.69 -26.92 13.08
C ILE A 4 -15.56 -25.88 13.15
N LYS A 5 -15.73 -24.70 12.54
CA LYS A 5 -14.66 -23.68 12.48
C LYS A 5 -14.23 -23.10 13.85
N LYS A 6 -15.12 -23.08 14.85
CA LYS A 6 -14.86 -22.41 16.14
C LYS A 6 -14.08 -23.29 17.13
N TYR A 7 -14.12 -24.61 16.96
CA TYR A 7 -13.47 -25.56 17.86
C TYR A 7 -12.08 -26.01 17.37
N LEU A 8 -11.82 -25.97 16.06
CA LEU A 8 -10.49 -26.29 15.51
C LEU A 8 -9.43 -25.21 15.84
N SER A 9 -9.83 -23.94 15.95
CA SER A 9 -8.89 -22.83 16.24
C SER A 9 -8.29 -22.88 17.64
N ALA A 10 -8.97 -23.50 18.61
CA ALA A 10 -8.45 -23.65 19.98
C ALA A 10 -7.41 -24.77 20.10
N ALA A 11 -7.52 -25.82 19.26
CA ALA A 11 -6.61 -26.97 19.27
C ALA A 11 -5.42 -26.79 18.31
N TRP A 12 -5.57 -26.00 17.24
CA TRP A 12 -4.52 -25.72 16.27
C TRP A 12 -4.51 -24.23 15.90
N PRO A 13 -3.79 -23.38 16.66
CA PRO A 13 -3.72 -21.97 16.33
C PRO A 13 -3.08 -21.80 14.94
N SER A 14 -3.54 -20.80 14.18
CA SER A 14 -2.96 -20.55 12.86
C SER A 14 -1.47 -20.23 13.01
N PRO A 15 -0.57 -20.84 12.22
CA PRO A 15 0.85 -20.57 12.34
C PRO A 15 1.14 -19.11 11.96
N CYS A 16 2.09 -18.50 12.68
CA CYS A 16 2.63 -17.20 12.36
C CYS A 16 3.24 -17.26 10.96
N ILE A 17 2.81 -16.38 10.06
CA ILE A 17 3.26 -16.37 8.66
C ILE A 17 4.75 -16.03 8.49
N LEU A 18 5.44 -15.58 9.56
CA LEU A 18 6.85 -15.22 9.55
C LEU A 18 7.75 -16.32 10.16
N CYS A 19 7.42 -16.84 11.34
CA CYS A 19 8.26 -17.82 12.06
C CYS A 19 7.69 -19.24 12.14
N GLY A 20 6.45 -19.47 11.69
CA GLY A 20 5.78 -20.78 11.78
C GLY A 20 5.31 -21.18 13.18
N GLY A 21 5.66 -20.42 14.23
CA GLY A 21 5.16 -20.62 15.60
C GLY A 21 3.68 -20.26 15.76
N ARG A 22 3.17 -20.13 16.99
CA ARG A 22 1.77 -19.75 17.25
C ARG A 22 1.50 -18.30 16.81
N GLY A 23 0.65 -18.11 15.81
CA GLY A 23 0.21 -16.78 15.37
C GLY A 23 -0.92 -16.22 16.23
N ASP A 24 -1.17 -14.91 16.12
CA ASP A 24 -2.37 -14.27 16.65
C ASP A 24 -3.60 -14.67 15.82
N ASP A 25 -4.70 -15.03 16.47
CA ASP A 25 -5.91 -15.54 15.80
C ASP A 25 -6.57 -14.50 14.88
N ASN A 26 -6.38 -13.20 15.17
CA ASN A 26 -6.95 -12.10 14.41
C ASN A 26 -6.00 -11.54 13.34
N LEU A 27 -4.68 -11.69 13.50
CA LEU A 27 -3.69 -11.09 12.61
C LEU A 27 -2.90 -12.11 11.79
N GLY A 28 -2.68 -13.33 12.29
CA GLY A 28 -1.86 -14.36 11.65
C GLY A 28 -0.34 -14.14 11.80
N VAL A 29 0.08 -13.17 12.62
CA VAL A 29 1.48 -12.90 13.00
C VAL A 29 1.55 -12.82 14.51
N CYS A 30 2.57 -13.44 15.12
CA CYS A 30 2.79 -13.35 16.55
C CYS A 30 3.37 -11.99 16.96
N ALA A 31 3.14 -11.57 18.20
CA ALA A 31 3.61 -10.27 18.70
C ALA A 31 5.14 -10.05 18.56
N PRO A 32 6.01 -11.05 18.83
CA PRO A 32 7.45 -10.89 18.62
C PRO A 32 7.79 -10.58 17.16
N CYS A 33 7.34 -11.40 16.21
CA CYS A 33 7.64 -11.17 14.79
C CYS A 33 7.05 -9.86 14.27
N LEU A 34 5.90 -9.42 14.78
CA LEU A 34 5.34 -8.12 14.40
C LEU A 34 6.20 -6.96 14.94
N THR A 35 6.72 -7.09 16.15
CA THR A 35 7.58 -6.07 16.79
C THR A 35 8.94 -5.97 16.10
N ASP A 36 9.49 -7.10 15.65
CA ASP A 36 10.79 -7.17 14.96
C ASP A 36 10.76 -6.71 13.50
N LEU A 37 9.57 -6.40 12.94
CA LEU A 37 9.49 -5.83 11.61
C LEU A 37 10.14 -4.44 11.56
N PRO A 38 10.69 -4.03 10.41
CA PRO A 38 11.41 -2.76 10.27
C PRO A 38 10.41 -1.60 10.15
N TRP A 39 9.70 -1.29 11.24
CA TRP A 39 8.76 -0.18 11.32
C TRP A 39 9.42 1.15 10.98
N LEU A 40 8.72 2.00 10.23
CA LEU A 40 9.18 3.37 10.01
C LEU A 40 9.07 4.17 11.30
N GLY A 41 10.18 4.80 11.70
CA GLY A 41 10.20 5.80 12.77
C GLY A 41 9.81 7.18 12.23
N HIS A 42 10.69 8.17 12.43
CA HIS A 42 10.48 9.51 11.91
C HIS A 42 10.52 9.54 10.38
N THR A 43 9.48 10.12 9.78
CA THR A 43 9.33 10.20 8.33
C THR A 43 8.86 11.59 7.88
N CYS A 44 9.09 11.88 6.60
CA CYS A 44 8.43 12.97 5.91
C CYS A 44 6.93 12.70 5.83
N PHE A 45 6.09 13.59 6.37
CA PHE A 45 4.62 13.46 6.30
C PHE A 45 4.10 13.30 4.86
N THR A 46 4.72 14.03 3.92
CA THR A 46 4.29 13.99 2.51
C THR A 46 4.61 12.64 1.87
N CYS A 47 5.88 12.21 1.84
CA CYS A 47 6.31 11.05 1.04
C CYS A 47 6.75 9.82 1.84
N ALA A 48 6.61 9.84 3.16
CA ALA A 48 7.05 8.82 4.12
C ALA A 48 8.55 8.48 4.10
N ARG A 49 9.40 9.27 3.43
CA ARG A 49 10.85 9.05 3.43
C ARG A 49 11.38 9.11 4.87
N PRO A 50 12.18 8.13 5.34
CA PRO A 50 12.84 8.19 6.64
C PRO A 50 13.69 9.46 6.78
N VAL A 51 13.62 10.10 7.93
CA VAL A 51 14.35 11.32 8.30
C VAL A 51 14.72 11.26 9.78
N LEU A 52 15.64 12.12 10.22
CA LEU A 52 16.08 12.15 11.62
C LEU A 52 14.97 12.59 12.59
N PHE A 53 14.14 13.54 12.17
CA PHE A 53 13.01 14.06 12.94
C PHE A 53 11.80 14.19 12.01
N ALA A 54 10.58 14.01 12.55
CA ALA A 54 9.36 14.14 11.75
C ALA A 54 9.26 15.55 11.16
N VAL A 55 9.01 15.63 9.85
CA VAL A 55 8.89 16.90 9.11
C VAL A 55 7.69 16.86 8.18
N ALA A 56 7.07 18.02 7.93
CA ALA A 56 6.00 18.11 6.94
C ALA A 56 6.47 17.72 5.53
N ARG A 57 7.65 18.21 5.14
CA ARG A 57 8.30 17.93 3.85
C ARG A 57 9.81 17.77 4.03
N CYS A 58 10.39 16.72 3.47
CA CYS A 58 11.83 16.56 3.35
C CYS A 58 12.39 17.42 2.21
N GLY A 59 13.72 17.55 2.10
CA GLY A 59 14.37 18.35 1.06
C GLY A 59 13.88 18.04 -0.37
N THR A 60 13.73 16.76 -0.71
CA THR A 60 13.19 16.36 -2.03
C THR A 60 11.75 16.86 -2.25
N CYS A 61 10.88 16.76 -1.25
CA CYS A 61 9.49 17.24 -1.38
C CYS A 61 9.36 18.77 -1.32
N LEU A 62 10.36 19.47 -0.77
CA LEU A 62 10.44 20.93 -0.85
C LEU A 62 10.86 21.37 -2.25
N SER A 63 11.89 20.74 -2.82
CA SER A 63 12.38 21.05 -4.16
C SER A 63 11.41 20.64 -5.27
N VAL A 64 10.79 19.48 -5.15
CA VAL A 64 9.83 18.94 -6.12
C VAL A 64 8.60 18.42 -5.35
N PRO A 65 7.62 19.29 -5.09
CA PRO A 65 6.40 18.89 -4.39
C PRO A 65 5.64 17.82 -5.17
N PRO A 66 5.35 16.65 -4.55
CA PRO A 66 4.57 15.64 -5.22
C PRO A 66 3.08 16.04 -5.29
N PRO A 67 2.31 15.50 -6.25
CA PRO A 67 0.89 15.83 -6.46
C PRO A 67 -0.04 15.05 -5.52
N TYR A 68 0.32 14.93 -4.24
CA TYR A 68 -0.48 14.31 -3.18
C TYR A 68 -0.15 14.95 -1.83
N PHE A 69 -1.03 14.78 -0.85
CA PHE A 69 -0.95 15.49 0.43
C PHE A 69 -0.08 14.76 1.46
N ARG A 70 -0.30 13.47 1.67
CA ARG A 70 0.44 12.67 2.66
C ARG A 70 0.63 11.22 2.26
N THR A 71 1.60 10.57 2.91
CA THR A 71 1.84 9.14 2.79
C THR A 71 1.83 8.47 4.16
N VAL A 72 1.02 7.42 4.33
CA VAL A 72 1.08 6.50 5.48
C VAL A 72 1.77 5.22 5.02
N ALA A 73 2.91 4.89 5.63
CA ALA A 73 3.67 3.69 5.32
C ALA A 73 3.99 2.92 6.60
N LEU A 74 3.92 1.59 6.56
CA LEU A 74 4.22 0.75 7.73
C LEU A 74 5.74 0.59 7.94
N PHE A 75 6.42 0.12 6.90
CA PHE A 75 7.76 -0.43 7.05
C PHE A 75 8.79 0.22 6.14
N ALA A 76 10.04 0.25 6.60
CA ALA A 76 11.17 0.43 5.70
C ALA A 76 11.28 -0.79 4.78
N TYR A 77 11.52 -0.56 3.49
CA TYR A 77 11.72 -1.64 2.54
C TYR A 77 13.11 -2.29 2.74
N GLN A 78 13.17 -3.25 3.67
CA GLN A 78 14.34 -4.06 4.01
C GLN A 78 14.09 -5.54 3.74
N ASP A 79 15.09 -6.40 3.93
CA ASP A 79 15.11 -7.81 3.53
C ASP A 79 13.85 -8.61 3.92
N VAL A 80 13.40 -8.52 5.18
CA VAL A 80 12.23 -9.28 5.66
C VAL A 80 10.97 -8.86 4.89
N ILE A 81 10.77 -7.55 4.71
CA ILE A 81 9.62 -7.00 3.99
C ILE A 81 9.72 -7.29 2.49
N ALA A 82 10.92 -7.17 1.90
CA ALA A 82 11.18 -7.52 0.51
C ALA A 82 10.88 -8.99 0.22
N ARG A 83 11.24 -9.90 1.12
CA ARG A 83 10.89 -11.34 1.02
C ARG A 83 9.39 -11.55 1.11
N CYS A 84 8.70 -10.94 2.08
CA CYS A 84 7.25 -11.06 2.22
C CYS A 84 6.50 -10.56 0.98
N LEU A 85 6.93 -9.43 0.42
CA LEU A 85 6.32 -8.84 -0.78
C LEU A 85 6.67 -9.63 -2.05
N THR A 86 7.85 -10.26 -2.11
CA THR A 86 8.20 -11.23 -3.16
C THR A 86 7.30 -12.46 -3.10
N LEU A 87 7.13 -13.06 -1.91
CA LEU A 87 6.21 -14.18 -1.68
C LEU A 87 4.77 -13.84 -2.06
N LEU A 88 4.32 -12.62 -1.74
CA LEU A 88 3.03 -12.13 -2.20
C LEU A 88 2.98 -12.08 -3.73
N LYS A 89 3.91 -11.36 -4.37
CA LYS A 89 3.91 -11.07 -5.82
C LYS A 89 4.07 -12.28 -6.73
N PHE A 90 4.88 -13.26 -6.33
CA PHE A 90 5.31 -14.34 -7.23
C PHE A 90 4.84 -15.72 -6.76
N HIS A 91 4.57 -15.89 -5.47
CA HIS A 91 4.17 -17.18 -4.89
C HIS A 91 2.71 -17.19 -4.39
N LYS A 92 1.94 -16.13 -4.68
CA LYS A 92 0.50 -16.03 -4.36
C LYS A 92 0.20 -16.24 -2.87
N HIS A 93 1.12 -15.87 -1.97
CA HIS A 93 0.86 -15.88 -0.53
C HIS A 93 -0.04 -14.69 -0.14
N LEU A 94 -1.30 -14.72 -0.57
CA LEU A 94 -2.28 -13.64 -0.36
C LEU A 94 -2.52 -13.33 1.13
N VAL A 95 -2.20 -14.29 2.01
CA VAL A 95 -2.21 -14.07 3.45
C VAL A 95 -1.35 -12.87 3.86
N MET A 96 -0.22 -12.63 3.18
CA MET A 96 0.66 -11.48 3.42
C MET A 96 -0.07 -10.15 3.20
N GLY A 97 -0.80 -10.04 2.09
CA GLY A 97 -1.62 -8.86 1.79
C GLY A 97 -2.71 -8.65 2.84
N ARG A 98 -3.36 -9.72 3.29
CA ARG A 98 -4.37 -9.63 4.34
C ARG A 98 -3.80 -9.19 5.69
N VAL A 99 -2.68 -9.77 6.11
CA VAL A 99 -2.02 -9.41 7.37
C VAL A 99 -1.59 -7.96 7.32
N PHE A 100 -0.78 -7.57 6.33
CA PHE A 100 -0.26 -6.21 6.25
C PHE A 100 -1.37 -5.18 6.01
N GLY A 101 -2.44 -5.54 5.28
CA GLY A 101 -3.61 -4.68 5.16
C GLY A 101 -4.31 -4.44 6.51
N ARG A 102 -4.41 -5.45 7.38
CA ARG A 102 -4.95 -5.28 8.74
C ARG A 102 -4.04 -4.43 9.62
N VAL A 103 -2.73 -4.57 9.48
CA VAL A 103 -1.76 -3.71 10.19
C VAL A 103 -1.89 -2.27 9.69
N LEU A 104 -1.93 -2.07 8.37
CA LEU A 104 -2.07 -0.76 7.72
C LEU A 104 -3.35 -0.06 8.15
N ALA A 105 -4.46 -0.78 8.22
CA ALA A 105 -5.74 -0.23 8.67
C ALA A 105 -5.68 0.32 10.11
N LYS A 106 -5.01 -0.39 11.03
CA LYS A 106 -4.81 0.09 12.42
C LYS A 106 -3.98 1.38 12.44
N VAL A 107 -2.89 1.43 11.67
CA VAL A 107 -2.04 2.63 11.60
C VAL A 107 -2.78 3.80 10.94
N ILE A 108 -3.58 3.56 9.91
CA ILE A 108 -4.46 4.57 9.31
C ILE A 108 -5.42 5.10 10.37
N GLN A 109 -6.12 4.25 11.11
CA GLN A 109 -7.04 4.69 12.15
C GLN A 109 -6.37 5.63 13.16
N GLN A 110 -5.15 5.31 13.60
CA GLN A 110 -4.36 6.16 14.50
C GLN A 110 -3.94 7.48 13.84
N GLN A 111 -3.44 7.45 12.60
CA GLN A 111 -2.98 8.65 11.90
C GLN A 111 -4.10 9.55 11.35
N TYR A 112 -5.34 9.10 11.38
CA TYR A 112 -6.52 9.88 11.02
C TYR A 112 -7.44 10.12 12.23
N GLU A 113 -6.99 9.85 13.47
CA GLU A 113 -7.81 10.07 14.67
C GLU A 113 -8.33 11.52 14.79
N HIS A 114 -7.58 12.47 14.24
CA HIS A 114 -7.92 13.91 14.21
C HIS A 114 -7.93 14.50 12.79
N ASP A 115 -8.06 13.67 11.74
CA ASP A 115 -8.18 14.13 10.35
C ASP A 115 -9.34 13.40 9.65
N THR A 116 -9.83 13.96 8.56
CA THR A 116 -10.88 13.33 7.77
C THR A 116 -10.30 12.18 6.96
N LEU A 117 -10.92 11.01 7.05
CA LEU A 117 -10.60 9.87 6.20
C LEU A 117 -11.01 10.15 4.73
N PRO A 118 -10.25 9.66 3.75
CA PRO A 118 -10.64 9.71 2.35
C PRO A 118 -11.98 8.99 2.10
N GLN A 119 -12.73 9.45 1.10
CA GLN A 119 -14.06 8.91 0.78
C GLN A 119 -13.98 7.65 -0.09
N CYS A 120 -12.87 7.46 -0.79
CA CYS A 120 -12.65 6.32 -1.68
C CYS A 120 -11.20 5.81 -1.62
N ILE A 121 -11.03 4.50 -1.67
CA ILE A 121 -9.76 3.81 -1.79
C ILE A 121 -9.59 3.33 -3.23
N ILE A 122 -8.44 3.65 -3.83
CA ILE A 122 -8.01 3.19 -5.14
C ILE A 122 -6.78 2.29 -4.96
N PRO A 123 -6.87 0.97 -5.16
CA PRO A 123 -5.68 0.14 -5.24
C PRO A 123 -4.91 0.48 -6.51
N MET A 124 -3.58 0.59 -6.42
CA MET A 124 -2.71 0.88 -7.56
C MET A 124 -3.03 -0.07 -8.73
N PRO A 125 -3.48 0.45 -9.89
CA PRO A 125 -3.86 -0.41 -10.99
C PRO A 125 -2.63 -1.06 -11.64
N LEU A 126 -2.76 -2.35 -11.92
CA LEU A 126 -1.81 -3.08 -12.74
C LEU A 126 -2.19 -2.97 -14.21
N HIS A 127 -1.20 -2.99 -15.09
CA HIS A 127 -1.45 -3.17 -16.51
C HIS A 127 -2.04 -4.56 -16.75
N GLU A 128 -2.93 -4.68 -17.74
CA GLU A 128 -3.67 -5.93 -18.00
C GLU A 128 -2.75 -7.13 -18.22
N THR A 129 -1.63 -6.97 -18.93
CA THR A 129 -0.62 -8.02 -19.12
C THR A 129 -0.13 -8.58 -17.78
N ARG A 130 0.25 -7.69 -16.84
CA ARG A 130 0.75 -8.11 -15.52
C ARG A 130 -0.36 -8.72 -14.67
N LEU A 131 -1.60 -8.23 -14.79
CA LEU A 131 -2.73 -8.80 -14.08
C LEU A 131 -3.02 -10.23 -14.57
N LYS A 132 -2.93 -10.47 -15.89
CA LYS A 132 -3.07 -11.82 -16.49
C LYS A 132 -1.94 -12.76 -16.05
N GLU A 133 -0.68 -12.31 -16.09
CA GLU A 133 0.49 -13.08 -15.65
C GLU A 133 0.40 -13.46 -14.17
N ARG A 134 0.04 -12.50 -13.31
CA ARG A 134 0.04 -12.68 -11.85
C ARG A 134 -1.25 -13.33 -11.34
N GLY A 135 -2.38 -13.07 -12.00
CA GLY A 135 -3.71 -13.56 -11.64
C GLY A 135 -4.40 -12.80 -10.50
N PHE A 136 -3.75 -11.79 -9.91
CA PHE A 136 -4.30 -10.94 -8.84
C PHE A 136 -3.55 -9.59 -8.77
N ASN A 137 -4.11 -8.62 -8.04
CA ASN A 137 -3.46 -7.34 -7.75
C ASN A 137 -3.05 -7.27 -6.27
N GLN A 138 -1.75 -7.21 -5.99
CA GLN A 138 -1.23 -7.17 -4.62
C GLN A 138 -1.67 -5.91 -3.84
N ALA A 139 -1.83 -4.78 -4.53
CA ALA A 139 -2.33 -3.56 -3.91
C ALA A 139 -3.80 -3.71 -3.50
N LEU A 140 -4.58 -4.47 -4.27
CA LEU A 140 -5.97 -4.79 -3.93
C LEU A 140 -6.04 -5.70 -2.68
N GLU A 141 -5.17 -6.69 -2.57
CA GLU A 141 -5.12 -7.56 -1.38
C GLU A 141 -4.78 -6.81 -0.09
N LEU A 142 -3.96 -5.74 -0.19
CA LEU A 142 -3.70 -4.81 0.91
C LEU A 142 -4.88 -3.88 1.19
N ALA A 143 -5.55 -3.38 0.15
CA ALA A 143 -6.66 -2.44 0.26
C ALA A 143 -7.93 -3.07 0.83
N LEU A 144 -8.18 -4.36 0.58
CA LEU A 144 -9.38 -5.07 1.02
C LEU A 144 -9.59 -5.03 2.55
N PRO A 145 -8.60 -5.41 3.39
CA PRO A 145 -8.73 -5.25 4.84
C PRO A 145 -8.88 -3.80 5.28
N VAL A 146 -8.20 -2.85 4.62
CA VAL A 146 -8.27 -1.42 4.94
C VAL A 146 -9.69 -0.91 4.75
N ALA A 147 -10.25 -1.08 3.55
CA ALA A 147 -11.64 -0.70 3.24
C ALA A 147 -12.64 -1.33 4.22
N LYS A 148 -12.46 -2.61 4.56
CA LYS A 148 -13.34 -3.31 5.50
C LYS A 148 -13.30 -2.70 6.90
N GLN A 149 -12.12 -2.31 7.40
CA GLN A 149 -11.96 -1.80 8.76
C GLN A 149 -12.27 -0.31 8.89
N SER A 150 -11.97 0.48 7.86
CA SER A 150 -12.26 1.91 7.84
C SER A 150 -13.69 2.24 7.38
N GLY A 151 -14.38 1.30 6.73
CA GLY A 151 -15.70 1.53 6.12
C GLY A 151 -15.66 2.37 4.84
N ILE A 152 -14.47 2.66 4.31
CA ILE A 152 -14.29 3.47 3.10
C ILE A 152 -14.58 2.62 1.86
N GLY A 153 -15.26 3.21 0.86
CA GLY A 153 -15.54 2.56 -0.42
C GLY A 153 -14.25 2.19 -1.16
N LEU A 154 -14.24 1.01 -1.80
CA LEU A 154 -13.10 0.52 -2.58
C LEU A 154 -13.46 0.49 -4.06
N ASP A 155 -12.88 1.40 -4.84
CA ASP A 155 -13.07 1.48 -6.29
C ASP A 155 -11.91 0.80 -7.01
N LYS A 156 -12.25 -0.17 -7.86
CA LYS A 156 -11.29 -1.04 -8.56
C LYS A 156 -11.24 -0.74 -10.07
N THR A 157 -12.09 0.15 -10.56
CA THR A 157 -12.45 0.25 -11.98
C THR A 157 -12.27 1.64 -12.55
N SER A 158 -12.45 2.70 -11.75
CA SER A 158 -12.36 4.07 -12.27
C SER A 158 -10.94 4.49 -12.67
N CYS A 159 -9.92 3.78 -12.17
CA CYS A 159 -8.52 4.02 -12.51
C CYS A 159 -7.93 2.82 -13.26
N ARG A 160 -7.43 3.03 -14.48
CA ARG A 160 -6.80 1.99 -15.31
C ARG A 160 -5.37 2.37 -15.66
N ARG A 161 -4.49 1.38 -15.68
CA ARG A 161 -3.12 1.54 -16.20
C ARG A 161 -3.07 1.13 -17.66
N ILE A 162 -2.98 2.10 -18.56
CA ILE A 162 -3.06 1.92 -20.01
C ILE A 162 -1.71 1.69 -20.70
N LYS A 163 -0.61 2.01 -20.02
CA LYS A 163 0.75 1.82 -20.55
C LYS A 163 1.43 0.64 -19.89
N GLN A 164 1.96 -0.28 -20.70
CA GLN A 164 2.90 -1.28 -20.21
C GLN A 164 4.23 -0.57 -19.92
N THR A 165 4.51 -0.36 -18.65
CA THR A 165 5.75 0.26 -18.18
C THR A 165 6.78 -0.80 -17.84
N LEU A 166 8.07 -0.49 -18.00
CA LEU A 166 9.15 -1.37 -17.56
C LEU A 166 9.06 -1.65 -16.05
N PRO A 167 9.34 -2.88 -15.58
CA PRO A 167 9.55 -3.16 -14.16
C PRO A 167 10.64 -2.29 -13.57
N GLN A 168 10.54 -2.03 -12.26
CA GLN A 168 11.53 -1.19 -11.58
C GLN A 168 12.96 -1.77 -11.65
N THR A 169 13.09 -3.10 -11.70
CA THR A 169 14.37 -3.81 -11.89
C THR A 169 15.02 -3.56 -13.26
N GLN A 170 14.25 -3.05 -14.23
CA GLN A 170 14.72 -2.72 -15.58
C GLN A 170 14.86 -1.20 -15.79
N THR A 171 14.78 -0.40 -14.70
CA THR A 171 15.01 1.05 -14.72
C THR A 171 16.10 1.40 -13.72
N THR A 172 17.14 2.09 -14.16
CA THR A 172 18.34 2.35 -13.36
C THR A 172 18.23 3.69 -12.64
N THR A 173 17.61 4.70 -13.25
CA THR A 173 17.55 6.07 -12.69
C THR A 173 16.15 6.47 -12.20
N VAL A 174 16.10 7.56 -11.42
CA VAL A 174 14.84 8.14 -10.94
C VAL A 174 14.08 8.78 -12.11
N GLU A 175 14.80 9.46 -12.98
CA GLU A 175 14.30 10.13 -14.18
C GLU A 175 13.66 9.13 -15.14
N GLU A 176 14.32 8.00 -15.38
CA GLU A 176 13.75 6.89 -16.16
C GLU A 176 12.45 6.39 -15.57
N ARG A 177 12.39 6.23 -14.23
CA ARG A 177 11.16 5.79 -13.55
C ARG A 177 10.02 6.79 -13.72
N ILE A 178 10.31 8.09 -13.64
CA ILE A 178 9.32 9.16 -13.86
C ILE A 178 8.80 9.14 -15.30
N ASN A 179 9.71 9.07 -16.27
CA ASN A 179 9.34 9.05 -17.69
C ASN A 179 8.59 7.78 -18.09
N ASN A 180 8.96 6.63 -17.51
CA ASN A 180 8.32 5.34 -17.76
C ASN A 180 6.82 5.40 -17.43
N VAL A 181 6.44 6.02 -16.31
CA VAL A 181 5.04 6.09 -15.82
C VAL A 181 4.26 7.32 -16.27
N LYS A 182 4.90 8.28 -16.97
CA LYS A 182 4.21 9.46 -17.51
C LYS A 182 3.10 9.03 -18.47
N GLY A 183 1.88 9.52 -18.23
CA GLY A 183 0.69 9.19 -19.03
C GLY A 183 0.27 7.72 -18.93
N ALA A 184 0.71 6.99 -17.89
CA ALA A 184 0.40 5.56 -17.76
C ALA A 184 -1.01 5.27 -17.23
N PHE A 185 -1.76 6.28 -16.76
CA PHE A 185 -3.03 6.11 -16.08
C PHE A 185 -4.15 6.93 -16.73
N GLU A 186 -5.31 6.30 -16.87
CA GLU A 186 -6.58 6.94 -17.18
C GLU A 186 -7.50 6.84 -15.97
N VAL A 187 -8.25 7.92 -15.72
CA VAL A 187 -9.14 8.05 -14.57
C VAL A 187 -10.48 8.58 -15.02
N SER A 188 -11.55 7.86 -14.70
CA SER A 188 -12.94 8.31 -14.86
C SER A 188 -13.36 9.21 -13.70
N ALA A 189 -14.35 10.07 -13.90
CA ALA A 189 -14.85 10.94 -12.83
C ALA A 189 -15.36 10.14 -11.63
N LEU A 190 -14.79 10.40 -10.45
CA LEU A 190 -15.11 9.68 -9.21
C LEU A 190 -16.22 10.35 -8.39
N GLY A 191 -16.44 11.66 -8.56
CA GLY A 191 -17.43 12.42 -7.78
C GLY A 191 -17.11 12.54 -6.29
N VAL A 192 -15.85 12.34 -5.89
CA VAL A 192 -15.38 12.47 -4.49
C VAL A 192 -14.26 13.49 -4.37
N ALA A 193 -14.20 14.18 -3.23
CA ALA A 193 -13.20 15.21 -2.99
C ALA A 193 -11.85 14.64 -2.53
N GLN A 194 -11.87 13.50 -1.83
CA GLN A 194 -10.67 12.92 -1.23
C GLN A 194 -10.56 11.42 -1.51
N VAL A 195 -9.39 10.98 -1.96
CA VAL A 195 -9.10 9.57 -2.23
C VAL A 195 -7.78 9.14 -1.60
N ALA A 196 -7.67 7.86 -1.28
CA ALA A 196 -6.40 7.23 -0.94
C ALA A 196 -5.98 6.23 -2.03
N ILE A 197 -4.75 6.36 -2.50
CA ILE A 197 -4.09 5.33 -3.31
C ILE A 197 -3.48 4.30 -2.35
N VAL A 198 -3.73 3.01 -2.58
CA VAL A 198 -3.04 1.92 -1.86
C VAL A 198 -2.03 1.25 -2.78
N ASP A 199 -0.79 1.06 -2.33
CA ASP A 199 0.24 0.31 -3.05
C ASP A 199 1.03 -0.60 -2.10
N ASP A 200 1.76 -1.58 -2.64
CA ASP A 200 2.57 -2.47 -1.81
C ASP A 200 3.92 -1.86 -1.43
N VAL A 201 4.60 -1.18 -2.37
CA VAL A 201 5.86 -0.49 -2.10
C VAL A 201 5.88 0.86 -2.81
N VAL A 202 6.23 1.91 -2.07
CA VAL A 202 6.56 3.22 -2.64
C VAL A 202 8.08 3.37 -2.68
N THR A 203 8.61 3.64 -3.88
CA THR A 203 10.06 3.78 -4.10
C THR A 203 10.43 5.22 -4.46
N THR A 204 10.50 5.59 -5.75
CA THR A 204 10.78 6.97 -6.17
C THR A 204 9.56 7.87 -6.11
N THR A 205 8.42 7.37 -5.62
CA THR A 205 7.09 7.99 -5.71
C THR A 205 6.56 8.22 -7.12
N ALA A 206 7.34 7.94 -8.18
CA ALA A 206 6.96 8.22 -9.57
C ALA A 206 5.58 7.64 -9.94
N THR A 207 5.35 6.36 -9.63
CA THR A 207 4.08 5.68 -9.95
C THR A 207 2.90 6.32 -9.21
N VAL A 208 3.01 6.53 -7.90
CA VAL A 208 1.93 7.14 -7.09
C VAL A 208 1.70 8.59 -7.49
N SER A 209 2.74 9.35 -7.80
CA SER A 209 2.64 10.73 -8.31
C SER A 209 1.92 10.78 -9.66
N ALA A 210 2.21 9.85 -10.57
CA ALA A 210 1.55 9.82 -11.87
C ALA A 210 0.05 9.49 -11.75
N LEU A 211 -0.33 8.55 -10.88
CA LEU A 211 -1.74 8.26 -10.62
C LEU A 211 -2.44 9.42 -9.89
N ALA A 212 -1.79 9.99 -8.87
CA ALA A 212 -2.33 11.13 -8.13
C ALA A 212 -2.56 12.33 -9.06
N GLN A 213 -1.63 12.61 -9.98
CA GLN A 213 -1.80 13.65 -11.00
C GLN A 213 -3.03 13.40 -11.90
N ALA A 214 -3.29 12.15 -12.29
CA ALA A 214 -4.45 11.79 -13.09
C ALA A 214 -5.76 11.94 -12.28
N LEU A 215 -5.75 11.54 -11.00
CA LEU A 215 -6.87 11.72 -10.06
C LEU A 215 -7.21 13.21 -9.87
N LEU A 216 -6.21 14.05 -9.61
CA LEU A 216 -6.42 15.50 -9.50
C LEU A 216 -7.03 16.10 -10.77
N LYS A 217 -6.55 15.67 -11.95
CA LYS A 217 -7.12 16.09 -13.24
C LYS A 217 -8.57 15.63 -13.46
N SER A 218 -8.99 14.55 -12.81
CA SER A 218 -10.38 14.07 -12.85
C SER A 218 -11.33 14.82 -11.90
N GLY A 219 -10.82 15.80 -11.14
CA GLY A 219 -11.61 16.62 -10.21
C GLY A 219 -11.48 16.24 -8.73
N VAL A 220 -10.63 15.27 -8.37
CA VAL A 220 -10.33 14.96 -6.96
C VAL A 220 -9.55 16.14 -6.35
N GLY A 221 -9.94 16.59 -5.16
CA GLY A 221 -9.31 17.73 -4.48
C GLY A 221 -8.08 17.38 -3.64
N ARG A 222 -8.05 16.17 -3.05
CA ARG A 222 -6.93 15.66 -2.24
C ARG A 222 -6.68 14.19 -2.51
N VAL A 223 -5.40 13.85 -2.66
CA VAL A 223 -4.94 12.46 -2.79
C VAL A 223 -4.01 12.16 -1.62
N ASP A 224 -4.28 11.09 -0.89
CA ASP A 224 -3.40 10.51 0.10
C ASP A 224 -2.82 9.19 -0.45
N VAL A 225 -1.68 8.74 0.07
CA VAL A 225 -1.02 7.49 -0.33
C VAL A 225 -0.86 6.60 0.89
N TRP A 226 -1.25 5.33 0.78
CA TRP A 226 -1.05 4.33 1.81
C TRP A 226 -0.26 3.16 1.25
N CYS A 227 0.77 2.71 1.95
CA CYS A 227 1.56 1.57 1.49
C CYS A 227 2.08 0.67 2.59
N CYS A 228 2.40 -0.57 2.22
CA CYS A 228 3.06 -1.49 3.12
C CYS A 228 4.51 -1.06 3.38
N ALA A 229 5.26 -0.71 2.33
CA ALA A 229 6.67 -0.37 2.50
C ALA A 229 7.11 0.90 1.75
N ARG A 230 8.10 1.57 2.33
CA ARG A 230 8.76 2.74 1.74
C ARG A 230 10.27 2.52 1.67
N THR A 231 10.88 2.77 0.52
CA THR A 231 12.36 2.77 0.42
C THR A 231 12.94 4.03 1.08
N ALA A 232 14.18 3.98 1.53
CA ALA A 232 14.92 5.19 1.92
C ALA A 232 15.23 6.11 0.71
#